data_AF-A0A2M7SGJ3-F1
#
_entry.id   AF-A0A2M7SGJ3-F1
#
_cell.length_a   1.000
_cell.length_b   1.000
_cell.length_c   1.000
_cell.angle_alpha   90.00
_cell.angle_beta   90.00
_cell.angle_gamma   90.00
#
_symmetry.space_group_name_H-M   'P 1'
#
loop_
_entity.id
_entity.type
_entity.pdbx_description
1 polymer ?
#
loop_
_entity_poly.entity_id
_entity_poly.type
_entity_poly.pdbx_seq_one_letter_code
_entity_poly.pdbx_strand_id
1 'polypeptide(L)'
;MFGEFIKEKRLSKGLGLREFCKMIEVDASNWSKVERGVLAPPKDEEKLKKIALALDIEFESVLWREMKDKASIGAGIIPQDILSDTKALNSLPMFFRTLRSEKPTPEDLEKLIRMIKKGEE
;
A
#
# COMPACT_ATOMS: atom_id res chain seq x y z
N MET A 1 0.09 -7.99 -4.48
CA MET A 1 0.79 -6.68 -4.59
C MET A 1 -0.19 -5.60 -5.08
N PHE A 2 0.17 -4.30 -5.12
CA PHE A 2 -0.76 -3.22 -5.54
C PHE A 2 -1.40 -3.47 -6.91
N GLY A 3 -0.57 -3.77 -7.93
CA GLY A 3 -1.05 -3.99 -9.30
C GLY A 3 -2.09 -5.10 -9.42
N GLU A 4 -1.83 -6.24 -8.77
CA GLU A 4 -2.75 -7.38 -8.70
C GLU A 4 -4.06 -7.01 -8.00
N PHE A 5 -3.97 -6.32 -6.85
CA PHE A 5 -5.14 -5.86 -6.10
C PHE A 5 -6.05 -4.96 -6.95
N ILE A 6 -5.48 -4.01 -7.68
CA ILE A 6 -6.26 -3.14 -8.58
C ILE A 6 -6.85 -3.94 -9.74
N LYS A 7 -6.07 -4.84 -10.35
CA LYS A 7 -6.53 -5.68 -11.45
C LYS A 7 -7.73 -6.54 -11.03
N GLU A 8 -7.66 -7.17 -9.86
CA GLU A 8 -8.75 -7.99 -9.30
C GLU A 8 -10.01 -7.16 -9.06
N LYS A 9 -9.88 -6.01 -8.39
CA LYS A 9 -11.01 -5.09 -8.14
C LYS A 9 -11.64 -4.60 -9.45
N ARG A 10 -10.81 -4.20 -10.41
CA ARG A 10 -11.26 -3.76 -11.74
C ARG A 10 -12.06 -4.87 -12.45
N LEU A 11 -11.53 -6.08 -12.47
CA LEU A 11 -12.19 -7.22 -13.10
C LEU A 11 -13.48 -7.63 -12.37
N SER A 12 -13.53 -7.56 -11.04
CA SER A 12 -14.77 -7.83 -10.28
C SER A 12 -15.91 -6.84 -10.59
N LYS A 13 -15.57 -5.67 -11.10
CA LYS A 13 -16.54 -4.65 -11.57
C LYS A 13 -16.88 -4.78 -13.05
N GLY A 14 -16.32 -5.77 -13.75
CA GLY A 14 -16.47 -5.93 -15.20
C GLY A 14 -15.71 -4.89 -16.03
N LEU A 15 -14.83 -4.09 -15.41
CA LEU A 15 -14.12 -3.01 -16.10
C LEU A 15 -12.96 -3.57 -16.94
N GLY A 16 -12.92 -3.22 -18.22
CA GLY A 16 -11.78 -3.52 -19.08
C GLY A 16 -10.55 -2.66 -18.72
N LEU A 17 -9.34 -3.09 -19.12
CA LEU A 17 -8.11 -2.29 -18.90
C LEU A 17 -8.24 -0.88 -19.49
N ARG A 18 -8.64 -0.78 -20.77
CA ARG A 18 -8.74 0.51 -21.47
C ARG A 18 -9.83 1.41 -20.89
N GLU A 19 -10.95 0.82 -20.49
CA GLU A 19 -12.06 1.55 -19.86
C GLU A 19 -11.62 2.15 -18.52
N PHE A 20 -11.02 1.34 -17.66
CA PHE A 20 -10.47 1.81 -16.39
C PHE A 20 -9.40 2.88 -16.59
N CYS A 21 -8.47 2.70 -17.53
CA CYS A 21 -7.44 3.68 -17.82
C CYS A 21 -8.02 5.03 -18.27
N LYS A 22 -9.14 5.03 -19.00
CA LYS A 22 -9.86 6.27 -19.35
C LYS A 22 -10.44 6.94 -18.11
N MET A 23 -11.07 6.18 -17.20
CA MET A 23 -11.66 6.72 -15.97
C MET A 23 -10.63 7.39 -15.06
N ILE A 24 -9.43 6.82 -14.96
CA ILE A 24 -8.36 7.37 -14.12
C ILE A 24 -7.38 8.26 -14.89
N GLU A 25 -7.63 8.53 -16.17
CA GLU A 25 -6.80 9.36 -17.07
C GLU A 25 -5.32 8.91 -17.11
N VAL A 26 -5.06 7.67 -17.50
CA VAL A 26 -3.70 7.13 -17.70
C VAL A 26 -3.55 6.46 -19.05
N ASP A 27 -2.30 6.36 -19.49
CA ASP A 27 -1.94 5.50 -20.62
C ASP A 27 -2.05 4.01 -20.23
N ALA A 28 -2.69 3.22 -21.11
CA ALA A 28 -2.95 1.81 -20.87
C ALA A 28 -1.67 0.94 -20.94
N SER A 29 -0.66 1.34 -21.72
CA SER A 29 0.62 0.63 -21.79
C SER A 29 1.39 0.75 -20.48
N ASN A 30 1.44 1.96 -19.92
CA ASN A 30 2.01 2.20 -18.59
C ASN A 30 1.20 1.50 -17.50
N TRP A 31 -0.13 1.61 -17.52
CA TRP A 31 -0.96 0.97 -16.51
C TRP A 31 -0.86 -0.56 -16.52
N SER A 32 -0.76 -1.18 -17.69
CA SER A 32 -0.52 -2.63 -17.81
C SER A 32 0.79 -3.07 -17.13
N LYS A 33 1.81 -2.22 -17.14
CA LYS A 33 3.07 -2.49 -16.41
C LYS A 33 2.87 -2.33 -14.89
N VAL A 34 2.04 -1.38 -14.45
CA VAL A 34 1.68 -1.23 -13.02
C VAL A 34 0.92 -2.45 -12.52
N GLU A 35 -0.10 -2.92 -13.26
CA GLU A 35 -0.87 -4.12 -12.86
C GLU A 35 0.00 -5.38 -12.77
N ARG A 36 1.08 -5.45 -13.55
CA ARG A 36 2.05 -6.56 -13.53
C ARG A 36 3.21 -6.35 -12.54
N GLY A 37 3.24 -5.24 -11.81
CA GLY A 37 4.34 -4.90 -10.90
C GLY A 37 5.67 -4.54 -11.58
N VAL A 38 5.67 -4.30 -12.90
CA VAL A 38 6.86 -3.86 -13.66
C VAL A 38 7.11 -2.37 -13.46
N LEU A 39 6.04 -1.57 -13.37
CA LEU A 39 6.13 -0.16 -12.98
C LEU A 39 5.61 0.01 -11.55
N ALA A 40 6.24 0.92 -10.83
CA ALA A 40 5.81 1.29 -9.50
C ALA A 40 4.38 1.88 -9.51
N PRO A 41 3.60 1.69 -8.43
CA PRO A 41 2.32 2.36 -8.24
C PRO A 41 2.44 3.89 -8.31
N PRO A 42 1.34 4.60 -8.64
CA PRO A 42 1.32 6.04 -8.48
C PRO A 42 1.52 6.44 -7.01
N LYS A 43 2.31 7.49 -6.81
CA LYS A 43 2.63 8.05 -5.49
C LYS A 43 1.73 9.23 -5.13
N ASP A 44 1.11 9.84 -6.14
CA ASP A 44 0.26 11.01 -6.02
C ASP A 44 -1.11 10.63 -5.41
N GLU A 45 -1.48 11.32 -4.34
CA GLU A 45 -2.75 11.13 -3.65
C GLU A 45 -3.96 11.40 -4.54
N GLU A 46 -3.91 12.40 -5.43
CA GLU A 46 -5.00 12.66 -6.37
C GLU A 46 -5.21 11.47 -7.31
N LYS A 47 -4.12 10.85 -7.76
CA LYS A 47 -4.20 9.67 -8.61
C LYS A 47 -4.78 8.47 -7.88
N LEU A 48 -4.38 8.28 -6.61
CA LEU A 48 -4.95 7.24 -5.75
C LEU A 48 -6.45 7.49 -5.51
N LYS A 49 -6.88 8.73 -5.31
CA LYS A 49 -8.30 9.09 -5.18
C LYS A 49 -9.09 8.77 -6.46
N LYS A 50 -8.56 9.10 -7.64
CA LYS A 50 -9.19 8.72 -8.94
C LYS A 50 -9.36 7.20 -9.07
N ILE A 51 -8.34 6.44 -8.66
CA ILE A 51 -8.40 4.97 -8.67
C ILE A 51 -9.47 4.45 -7.72
N ALA A 52 -9.53 4.96 -6.49
CA ALA A 52 -10.53 4.57 -5.51
C ALA A 52 -11.95 4.88 -6.01
N LEU A 53 -12.18 6.07 -6.58
CA LEU A 53 -13.46 6.42 -7.20
C LEU A 53 -13.84 5.46 -8.33
N ALA A 54 -12.91 5.15 -9.24
CA ALA A 54 -13.18 4.22 -10.34
C ALA A 54 -13.46 2.78 -9.88
N LEU A 55 -13.05 2.43 -8.65
CA LEU A 55 -13.24 1.10 -8.07
C LEU A 55 -14.35 1.04 -7.01
N ASP A 56 -15.07 2.14 -6.76
CA ASP A 56 -16.01 2.31 -5.65
C ASP A 56 -15.40 1.96 -4.28
N ILE A 57 -14.15 2.37 -4.06
CA ILE A 57 -13.51 2.28 -2.76
C ILE A 57 -13.82 3.57 -1.99
N GLU A 58 -14.57 3.44 -0.90
CA GLU A 58 -14.92 4.55 -0.02
C GLU A 58 -13.66 5.14 0.63
N PHE A 59 -13.54 6.47 0.62
CA PHE A 59 -12.43 7.17 1.25
C PHE A 59 -12.43 6.95 2.78
N GLU A 60 -11.25 6.94 3.38
CA GLU A 60 -11.04 6.66 4.82
C GLU A 60 -11.47 5.26 5.32
N SER A 61 -12.08 4.46 4.44
CA SER A 61 -12.38 3.06 4.72
C SER A 61 -11.10 2.23 4.97
N VAL A 62 -11.28 1.05 5.57
CA VAL A 62 -10.19 0.09 5.74
C VAL A 62 -9.59 -0.30 4.39
N LEU A 63 -10.44 -0.48 3.38
CA LEU A 63 -10.01 -0.85 2.02
C LEU A 63 -9.23 0.28 1.33
N TRP A 64 -9.59 1.54 1.57
CA TRP A 64 -8.83 2.69 1.11
C TRP A 64 -7.43 2.74 1.72
N ARG A 65 -7.32 2.55 3.04
CA ARG A 65 -6.03 2.47 3.74
C ARG A 65 -5.18 1.31 3.20
N GLU A 66 -5.78 0.13 3.07
CA GLU A 66 -5.11 -1.04 2.50
C GLU A 66 -4.59 -0.77 1.08
N MET A 67 -5.37 -0.09 0.23
CA MET A 67 -4.94 0.29 -1.11
C MET A 67 -3.72 1.24 -1.07
N LYS A 68 -3.75 2.26 -0.19
CA LYS A 68 -2.64 3.20 0.00
C LYS A 68 -1.38 2.49 0.50
N ASP A 69 -1.51 1.58 1.45
CA ASP A 69 -0.37 0.82 1.99
C ASP A 69 0.27 -0.05 0.91
N LYS A 70 -0.55 -0.75 0.11
CA LYS A 70 -0.04 -1.52 -1.03
C LYS A 70 0.67 -0.62 -2.04
N ALA A 71 0.17 0.60 -2.30
CA ALA A 71 0.81 1.56 -3.19
C ALA A 71 2.17 2.00 -2.65
N SER A 72 2.24 2.38 -1.38
CA SER A 72 3.48 2.79 -0.68
C SER A 72 4.52 1.68 -0.70
N ILE A 73 4.13 0.45 -0.35
CA ILE A 73 5.01 -0.72 -0.38
C ILE A 73 5.52 -0.97 -1.80
N GLY A 74 4.64 -1.00 -2.79
CA GLY A 74 5.02 -1.21 -4.19
C GLY A 74 5.91 -0.10 -4.76
N ALA A 75 5.88 1.09 -4.17
CA ALA A 75 6.71 2.22 -4.53
C ALA A 75 8.02 2.31 -3.70
N GLY A 76 8.20 1.44 -2.70
CA GLY A 76 9.34 1.47 -1.79
C GLY A 76 9.32 2.68 -0.84
N ILE A 77 8.13 3.16 -0.48
CA ILE A 77 7.93 4.36 0.35
C ILE A 77 7.35 3.95 1.70
N ILE A 78 7.84 4.58 2.77
CA ILE A 78 7.24 4.47 4.10
C ILE A 78 6.02 5.43 4.15
N PRO A 79 4.83 4.95 4.54
CA PRO A 79 3.65 5.80 4.72
C PRO A 79 3.91 7.03 5.59
N GLN A 80 3.27 8.16 5.26
CA GLN A 80 3.52 9.45 5.93
C GLN A 80 3.17 9.44 7.42
N ASP A 81 2.12 8.73 7.80
CA ASP A 81 1.73 8.52 9.19
C ASP A 81 2.84 7.82 9.98
N ILE A 82 3.51 6.82 9.39
CA ILE A 82 4.66 6.14 10.01
C ILE A 82 5.91 7.05 10.01
N LEU A 83 6.16 7.79 8.93
CA LEU A 83 7.28 8.76 8.87
C LEU A 83 7.14 9.87 9.91
N SER A 84 5.91 10.28 10.24
CA SER A 84 5.65 11.28 11.26
C SER A 84 5.82 10.76 12.69
N ASP A 85 5.81 9.43 12.87
CA ASP A 85 6.02 8.78 14.16
C ASP A 85 7.51 8.48 14.39
N THR A 86 8.17 9.42 15.07
CA THR A 86 9.58 9.28 15.47
C THR A 86 9.86 8.01 16.29
N LYS A 87 8.90 7.52 17.08
CA LYS A 87 9.06 6.31 17.90
C LYS A 87 9.02 5.07 17.01
N ALA A 88 8.07 5.01 16.08
CA ALA A 88 8.03 3.96 15.07
C ALA A 88 9.34 3.93 14.25
N LEU A 89 9.83 5.08 13.79
CA LEU A 89 11.10 5.16 13.04
C LEU A 89 12.30 4.65 13.85
N ASN A 90 12.41 5.02 15.13
CA ASN A 90 13.49 4.55 16.00
C ASN A 90 13.46 3.04 16.26
N SER A 91 12.30 2.41 16.12
CA SER A 91 12.15 0.95 16.28
C SER A 91 12.54 0.15 15.02
N LEU A 92 12.56 0.78 13.83
CA LEU A 92 12.81 0.12 12.55
C LEU A 92 14.15 -0.63 12.47
N PRO A 93 15.29 -0.10 12.98
CA PRO A 93 16.56 -0.83 12.94
C PRO A 93 16.51 -2.16 13.72
N MET A 94 15.88 -2.15 14.90
CA MET A 94 15.71 -3.37 15.70
C MET A 94 14.81 -4.36 14.96
N PHE A 95 13.71 -3.88 14.40
CA PHE A 95 12.80 -4.68 13.59
C PHE A 95 13.50 -5.34 12.39
N PHE A 96 14.28 -4.58 11.61
CA PHE A 96 15.03 -5.12 10.48
C PHE A 96 16.09 -6.14 10.93
N ARG A 97 16.75 -5.91 12.07
CA ARG A 97 17.70 -6.88 12.64
C ARG A 97 17.01 -8.19 12.99
N THR A 98 15.84 -8.13 13.63
CA THR A 98 15.04 -9.32 13.97
C THR A 98 14.67 -10.08 12.70
N LEU A 99 14.08 -9.42 11.70
CA LEU A 99 13.69 -10.05 10.43
C LEU A 99 14.84 -10.71 9.67
N ARG A 100 16.06 -10.18 9.79
CA ARG A 100 17.26 -10.73 9.13
C ARG A 100 17.89 -11.90 9.87
N SER A 101 17.75 -11.94 11.19
CA SER A 101 18.47 -12.90 12.05
C SER A 101 17.61 -14.13 12.37
N GLU A 102 16.30 -13.97 12.53
CA GLU A 102 15.36 -15.04 12.89
C GLU A 102 14.00 -14.81 12.21
N LYS A 103 13.25 -15.87 11.92
CA LYS A 103 11.82 -15.72 11.56
C LYS A 103 11.06 -15.47 12.87
N PRO A 104 10.58 -14.25 13.14
CA PRO A 104 9.88 -13.98 14.38
C PRO A 104 8.62 -14.85 14.49
N THR A 105 8.36 -15.36 15.67
CA THR A 105 7.09 -16.02 15.97
C THR A 105 5.94 -14.99 15.97
N PRO A 106 4.68 -15.42 15.82
CA PRO A 106 3.53 -14.53 16.00
C PRO A 106 3.58 -13.75 17.33
N GLU A 107 4.08 -14.38 18.39
CA GLU A 107 4.25 -13.79 19.72
C GLU A 107 5.34 -12.71 19.74
N ASP A 108 6.46 -12.93 19.04
CA ASP A 108 7.51 -11.93 18.88
C ASP A 108 7.01 -10.71 18.10
N LEU A 109 6.22 -10.94 17.06
CA LEU A 109 5.58 -9.87 16.28
C LEU A 109 4.60 -9.07 17.15
N GLU A 110 3.80 -9.74 17.98
CA GLU A 110 2.87 -9.06 18.86
C GLU A 110 3.59 -8.23 19.94
N LYS A 111 4.67 -8.77 20.51
CA LYS A 111 5.52 -8.01 21.44
C LYS A 111 6.14 -6.78 20.76
N LEU A 112 6.57 -6.91 19.51
CA LEU A 112 7.07 -5.81 18.68
C LEU A 112 6.01 -4.74 18.43
N ILE A 113 4.81 -5.15 18.01
CA ILE A 113 3.67 -4.23 17.79
C ILE A 113 3.35 -3.49 19.09
N ARG A 114 3.36 -4.20 20.22
CA ARG A 114 3.15 -3.58 21.54
C ARG A 114 4.27 -2.60 21.88
N MET A 115 5.52 -2.87 21.56
CA MET A 115 6.62 -1.91 21.80
C MET A 115 6.51 -0.66 20.93
N ILE A 116 6.07 -0.79 19.68
CA ILE A 116 5.81 0.34 18.79
C ILE A 116 4.65 1.20 19.33
N LYS A 117 3.57 0.56 19.82
CA LYS A 117 2.40 1.24 20.40
C LYS A 117 2.64 1.79 21.81
N LYS A 118 3.39 1.07 22.68
CA LYS A 118 3.71 1.47 24.06
C LYS A 118 4.77 2.56 24.19
N GLY A 119 5.28 3.07 23.07
CA GLY A 119 5.96 4.36 23.10
C GLY A 119 5.09 5.48 23.68
N GLU A 120 3.78 5.29 23.89
CA GLU A 120 2.82 6.24 24.48
C GLU A 120 3.04 6.67 25.95
N GLU A 121 4.08 6.20 26.64
CA GLU A 121 4.44 6.68 28.00
C GLU A 121 5.67 7.61 27.99
#